data_AF-A4TG14-F1
#
_entry.id   AF-A4TG14-F1
#
_cell.length_a   1.000
_cell.length_b   1.000
_cell.length_c   1.000
_cell.angle_alpha   90.00
_cell.angle_beta   90.00
_cell.angle_gamma   90.00
#
_symmetry.space_group_name_H-M   'P 1'
#
loop_
_entity.id
_entity.type
_entity.pdbx_description
1 polymer ?
#
loop_
_entity_poly.entity_id
_entity_poly.type
_entity_poly.pdbx_seq_one_letter_code
_entity_poly.pdbx_strand_id
1 'polypeptide(L)'
;MSDLGQQVGDVSVPESTEEFYAREFTVFNPAGSVGVTCNGRGQISALMLEPEALTNDETLAEEIVAIAGLARAKQRMELRLFTLLSAEAQGRNPDPIDRFCRRTQKLPTPEEYQDMESAEFARRYPA
;
A
#
# COMPACT_ATOMS: atom_id res chain seq x y z
N MET A 1 -13.03 14.67 29.53
CA MET A 1 -13.45 15.74 28.61
C MET A 1 -12.18 16.44 28.14
N SER A 2 -11.43 15.79 27.25
CA SER A 2 -11.56 15.85 25.79
C SER A 2 -10.69 16.97 25.23
N ASP A 3 -9.51 16.60 24.71
CA ASP A 3 -9.05 17.06 23.40
C ASP A 3 -7.83 16.23 22.97
N LEU A 4 -8.08 15.03 22.43
CA LEU A 4 -7.10 14.33 21.60
C LEU A 4 -7.18 14.98 20.22
N GLY A 5 -6.53 16.14 20.11
CA GLY A 5 -6.28 16.81 18.86
C GLY A 5 -5.54 15.85 17.94
N GLN A 6 -6.23 15.44 16.88
CA GLN A 6 -5.77 14.68 15.73
C GLN A 6 -4.31 15.05 15.42
N GLN A 7 -3.38 14.15 15.74
CA GLN A 7 -2.01 14.24 15.28
C GLN A 7 -2.06 13.93 13.78
N VAL A 8 -2.17 14.98 12.96
CA VAL A 8 -1.94 14.90 11.53
C VAL A 8 -0.47 14.52 11.40
N GLY A 9 -0.20 13.23 11.27
CA GLY A 9 1.14 12.70 11.14
C GLY A 9 1.82 13.39 9.97
N ASP A 10 2.88 14.12 10.26
CA ASP A 10 3.81 14.64 9.27
C ASP A 10 4.21 13.45 8.39
N VAL A 11 3.81 13.47 7.11
CA VAL A 11 4.11 12.38 6.18
C VAL A 11 5.60 12.48 5.88
N SER A 12 6.41 11.83 6.70
CA SER A 12 7.85 11.75 6.52
C SER A 12 8.15 11.03 5.21
N VAL A 13 8.68 11.80 4.26
CA VAL A 13 9.29 11.25 3.04
C VAL A 13 10.59 10.55 3.48
N PRO A 14 10.80 9.28 3.14
CA PRO A 14 12.04 8.59 3.49
C PRO A 14 13.24 9.31 2.88
N GLU A 15 14.29 9.51 3.66
CA GLU A 15 15.51 10.17 3.18
C GLU A 15 16.46 9.16 2.51
N SER A 16 16.23 7.87 2.74
CA SER A 16 17.05 6.79 2.18
C SER A 16 16.23 5.57 1.76
N THR A 17 16.84 4.74 0.91
CA THR A 17 16.26 3.45 0.51
C THR A 17 16.09 2.50 1.70
N GLU A 18 16.98 2.55 2.71
CA GLU A 18 16.88 1.70 3.90
C GLU A 18 15.70 2.13 4.79
N GLU A 19 15.46 3.43 4.94
CA GLU A 19 14.26 3.93 5.60
C GLU A 19 12.99 3.54 4.85
N PHE A 20 13.01 3.63 3.51
CA PHE A 20 11.90 3.15 2.69
C PHE A 20 11.67 1.64 2.93
N TYR A 21 12.71 0.82 2.97
CA TYR A 21 12.60 -0.62 3.23
C TYR A 21 12.07 -0.96 4.62
N ALA A 22 12.32 -0.10 5.62
CA ALA A 22 11.78 -0.26 6.96
C ALA A 22 10.30 0.15 7.09
N ARG A 23 9.74 0.89 6.11
CA ARG A 23 8.32 1.25 6.12
C ARG A 23 7.42 0.04 5.95
N GLU A 24 6.25 0.14 6.56
CA GLU A 24 5.18 -0.84 6.46
C GLU A 24 3.96 -0.23 5.77
N PHE A 25 3.31 -1.05 4.94
CA PHE A 25 2.15 -0.69 4.15
C PHE A 25 1.04 -1.69 4.44
N THR A 26 0.03 -1.23 5.17
CA THR A 26 -1.13 -2.04 5.56
C THR A 26 -2.36 -1.68 4.73
N VAL A 27 -3.12 -2.69 4.36
CA VAL A 27 -4.46 -2.60 3.79
C VAL A 27 -5.39 -3.51 4.60
N PHE A 28 -6.62 -3.05 4.81
CA PHE A 28 -7.69 -3.79 5.46
C PHE A 28 -8.82 -4.04 4.47
N ASN A 29 -9.54 -5.14 4.63
CA ASN A 29 -10.85 -5.27 4.01
C ASN A 29 -11.82 -4.22 4.59
N PRO A 30 -12.93 -3.89 3.90
CA PRO A 30 -13.85 -2.84 4.35
C PRO A 30 -14.45 -3.07 5.74
N ALA A 31 -14.62 -4.32 6.16
CA ALA A 31 -15.11 -4.68 7.49
C ALA A 31 -14.04 -4.51 8.59
N GLY A 32 -12.76 -4.37 8.23
CA GLY A 32 -11.64 -4.31 9.16
C GLY A 32 -11.26 -5.65 9.80
N SER A 33 -11.89 -6.75 9.40
CA SER A 33 -11.65 -8.08 9.98
C SER A 33 -10.40 -8.77 9.45
N VAL A 34 -9.92 -8.38 8.26
CA VAL A 34 -8.69 -8.91 7.66
C VAL A 34 -7.78 -7.75 7.24
N GLY A 35 -6.58 -7.71 7.80
CA GLY A 35 -5.52 -6.77 7.46
C GLY A 35 -4.25 -7.49 7.02
N VAL A 36 -3.60 -6.99 5.97
CA VAL A 36 -2.29 -7.48 5.52
C VAL A 36 -1.29 -6.34 5.46
N THR A 37 -0.11 -6.55 6.03
CA THR A 37 1.00 -5.60 6.00
C THR A 37 2.15 -6.16 5.17
N CYS A 38 2.75 -5.32 4.33
CA CYS A 38 4.02 -5.61 3.68
C CYS A 38 5.06 -4.51 3.96
N ASN A 39 6.34 -4.88 4.01
CA ASN A 39 7.43 -3.93 4.19
C ASN A 39 7.80 -3.22 2.87
N GLY A 40 8.72 -2.25 2.90
CA GLY A 40 9.17 -1.53 1.71
C GLY A 40 9.91 -2.37 0.67
N ARG A 41 10.26 -3.63 0.99
CA ARG A 41 10.75 -4.61 0.00
C ARG A 41 9.61 -5.39 -0.67
N GLY A 42 8.36 -5.14 -0.29
CA GLY A 42 7.17 -5.82 -0.77
C GLY A 42 7.00 -7.23 -0.19
N GLN A 43 7.69 -7.56 0.91
CA GLN A 43 7.54 -8.83 1.61
C GLN A 43 6.42 -8.68 2.64
N ILE A 44 5.52 -9.67 2.73
CA ILE A 44 4.48 -9.70 3.76
C ILE A 44 5.16 -9.83 5.13
N SER A 45 4.88 -8.88 6.04
CA SER A 45 5.48 -8.83 7.38
C SER A 45 4.48 -9.15 8.49
N ALA A 46 3.18 -8.92 8.27
CA ALA A 46 2.15 -9.21 9.28
C ALA A 46 0.78 -9.50 8.65
N LEU A 47 -0.02 -10.25 9.40
CA LEU A 47 -1.45 -10.48 9.16
C LEU A 47 -2.21 -10.11 10.43
N MET A 48 -3.33 -9.40 10.28
CA MET A 48 -4.28 -9.10 11.34
C MET A 48 -5.60 -9.78 10.99
N LEU A 49 -6.09 -10.65 11.86
CA LEU A 49 -7.31 -11.41 11.68
C LEU A 49 -8.16 -11.27 12.95
N GLU A 50 -9.31 -10.63 12.83
CA GLU A 50 -10.29 -10.55 13.91
C GLU A 50 -11.08 -11.86 14.05
N PRO A 51 -11.68 -12.16 15.21
CA PRO A 51 -12.50 -13.37 15.39
C PRO A 51 -13.66 -13.50 14.40
N GLU A 52 -14.18 -12.38 13.93
CA GLU A 52 -15.25 -12.29 12.93
C GLU A 52 -14.74 -12.41 11.48
N ALA A 53 -13.42 -12.58 11.28
CA ALA A 53 -12.87 -12.86 9.96
C ALA A 53 -13.42 -14.21 9.46
N LEU A 54 -14.18 -14.13 8.35
CA LEU A 54 -14.63 -15.17 7.42
C LEU A 54 -14.60 -16.63 7.92
N THR A 55 -15.76 -17.28 7.89
CA THR A 55 -16.06 -18.53 8.61
C THR A 55 -15.49 -19.83 8.03
N ASN A 56 -14.81 -19.80 6.88
CA ASN A 56 -14.17 -20.99 6.29
C ASN A 56 -12.79 -20.67 5.67
N ASP A 57 -11.89 -21.66 5.71
CA ASP A 57 -10.48 -21.51 5.32
C ASP A 57 -10.28 -21.07 3.87
N GLU A 58 -11.08 -21.58 2.93
CA GLU A 58 -10.96 -21.23 1.50
C GLU A 58 -11.29 -19.75 1.28
N THR A 59 -12.41 -19.29 1.85
CA THR A 59 -12.83 -17.89 1.72
C THR A 59 -11.86 -16.95 2.43
N LEU A 60 -11.33 -17.35 3.59
CA LEU A 60 -10.29 -16.60 4.31
C LEU A 60 -8.98 -16.52 3.53
N ALA A 61 -8.54 -17.63 2.92
CA ALA A 61 -7.32 -17.65 2.13
C ALA A 61 -7.41 -16.74 0.91
N GLU A 62 -8.53 -16.79 0.18
CA GLU A 62 -8.76 -15.88 -0.93
C GLU A 62 -8.78 -14.41 -0.51
N GLU A 63 -9.40 -14.11 0.64
CA GLU A 63 -9.42 -12.75 1.21
C GLU A 63 -8.01 -12.25 1.53
N ILE A 64 -7.20 -13.06 2.22
CA ILE A 64 -5.82 -12.72 2.55
C ILE A 64 -5.04 -12.44 1.26
N VAL A 65 -5.20 -13.27 0.22
CA VAL A 65 -4.51 -13.08 -1.06
C VAL A 65 -4.94 -11.77 -1.73
N ALA A 66 -6.24 -11.44 -1.72
CA ALA A 66 -6.74 -10.18 -2.28
C ALA A 66 -6.17 -8.96 -1.55
N ILE A 67 -6.26 -8.95 -0.21
CA ILE A 67 -5.77 -7.85 0.61
C ILE A 67 -4.24 -7.74 0.54
N ALA A 68 -3.51 -8.86 0.48
CA ALA A 68 -2.06 -8.89 0.25
C ALA A 68 -1.68 -8.28 -1.12
N GLY A 69 -2.48 -8.55 -2.15
CA GLY A 69 -2.34 -7.94 -3.47
C GLY A 69 -2.42 -6.42 -3.42
N LEU A 70 -3.40 -5.89 -2.70
CA LEU A 70 -3.57 -4.45 -2.49
C LEU A 70 -2.45 -3.84 -1.64
N ALA A 71 -2.05 -4.49 -0.53
CA ALA A 71 -0.93 -4.03 0.28
C ALA A 71 0.37 -3.89 -0.54
N ARG A 72 0.64 -4.88 -1.40
CA ARG A 72 1.77 -4.82 -2.33
C ARG A 72 1.60 -3.74 -3.39
N ALA A 73 0.39 -3.53 -3.92
CA ALA A 73 0.13 -2.45 -4.89
C ALA A 73 0.37 -1.06 -4.25
N LYS A 74 -0.06 -0.88 -3.00
CA LYS A 74 0.18 0.33 -2.20
C LYS A 74 1.66 0.59 -2.00
N GLN A 75 2.42 -0.43 -1.59
CA GLN A 75 3.88 -0.34 -1.46
C GLN A 75 4.54 0.08 -2.79
N ARG A 76 4.06 -0.45 -3.92
CA ARG A 76 4.62 -0.13 -5.25
C ARG A 76 4.29 1.28 -5.72
N MET A 77 3.09 1.77 -5.39
CA MET A 77 2.70 3.17 -5.60
C MET A 77 3.63 4.10 -4.81
N GLU A 78 3.85 3.80 -3.53
CA GLU A 78 4.74 4.57 -2.65
C GLU A 78 6.21 4.50 -3.10
N LEU A 79 6.67 3.35 -3.59
CA LEU A 79 8.02 3.20 -4.18
C LEU A 79 8.22 4.14 -5.37
N ARG A 80 7.19 4.32 -6.21
CA ARG A 80 7.27 5.28 -7.32
C ARG A 80 7.38 6.70 -6.82
N LEU A 81 6.53 7.11 -5.88
CA LEU A 81 6.57 8.45 -5.30
C LEU A 81 7.94 8.74 -4.68
N PHE A 82 8.46 7.82 -3.86
CA PHE A 82 9.80 7.91 -3.27
C PHE A 82 10.89 8.04 -4.34
N THR A 83 10.82 7.24 -5.41
CA THR A 83 11.82 7.26 -6.49
C THR A 83 11.81 8.60 -7.24
N LEU A 84 10.64 9.18 -7.50
CA LEU A 84 10.50 10.46 -8.19
C LEU A 84 10.98 11.62 -7.31
N LEU A 85 10.56 11.67 -6.05
CA LEU A 85 11.02 12.68 -5.10
C LEU A 85 12.54 12.64 -4.90
N SER A 86 13.11 11.43 -4.79
CA SER A 86 14.56 11.23 -4.70
C SER A 86 15.32 11.70 -5.95
N ALA A 87 14.68 11.65 -7.13
CA ALA A 87 15.29 12.16 -8.35
C ALA A 87 15.33 13.69 -8.36
N GLU A 88 14.20 14.31 -8.04
CA GLU A 88 14.05 15.77 -7.97
C GLU A 88 15.00 16.37 -6.93
N ALA A 89 15.08 15.78 -5.73
CA ALA A 89 16.00 16.20 -4.67
C ALA A 89 17.48 16.14 -5.08
N GLN A 90 17.83 15.26 -6.02
CA GLN A 90 19.17 15.13 -6.59
C GLN A 90 19.38 16.00 -7.85
N GLY A 91 18.43 16.86 -8.19
CA GLY A 91 18.48 17.71 -9.39
C GLY A 91 18.36 16.95 -10.71
N ARG A 92 17.83 15.72 -10.68
CA ARG A 92 17.61 14.90 -11.89
C ARG A 92 16.21 15.15 -12.44
N ASN A 93 16.08 15.09 -13.76
CA ASN A 93 14.76 15.17 -14.41
C ASN A 93 13.92 13.91 -14.05
N PRO A 94 12.72 14.06 -13.46
CA PRO A 94 11.86 12.93 -13.11
C PRO A 94 11.23 12.21 -14.33
N ASP A 95 11.08 12.86 -15.50
CA ASP A 95 10.34 12.27 -16.64
C ASP A 95 10.89 10.92 -17.15
N PRO A 96 12.21 10.75 -17.36
CA PRO A 96 12.76 9.46 -17.78
C PRO A 96 12.60 8.38 -16.71
N ILE A 97 12.63 8.79 -15.43
CA ILE A 97 12.52 7.90 -14.28
C ILE A 97 11.08 7.44 -14.12
N ASP A 98 10.11 8.34 -14.23
CA ASP A 98 8.69 7.99 -14.23
C ASP A 98 8.36 7.01 -15.36
N ARG A 99 8.91 7.26 -16.56
CA ARG A 99 8.77 6.34 -17.69
C ARG A 99 9.31 4.94 -17.37
N PHE A 100 10.45 4.85 -16.70
CA PHE A 100 11.03 3.57 -16.26
C PHE A 100 10.15 2.88 -15.21
N CYS A 101 9.70 3.62 -14.19
CA CYS A 101 8.81 3.13 -13.16
C CYS A 101 7.52 2.55 -13.76
N ARG A 102 6.90 3.26 -14.71
CA ARG A 102 5.65 2.82 -15.36
C ARG A 102 5.87 1.67 -16.34
N ARG A 103 6.84 1.77 -17.24
CA ARG A 103 6.98 0.82 -18.35
C ARG A 103 7.71 -0.45 -17.98
N THR A 104 8.76 -0.34 -17.17
CA THR A 104 9.63 -1.46 -16.81
C THR A 104 9.19 -2.05 -15.49
N GLN A 105 9.12 -1.23 -14.45
CA GLN A 105 8.82 -1.72 -13.11
C GLN A 105 7.32 -1.94 -12.88
N LYS A 106 6.44 -1.38 -13.71
CA LYS A 106 4.96 -1.44 -13.57
C LYS A 106 4.47 -0.88 -12.24
N LEU A 107 5.05 0.24 -11.78
CA LEU A 107 4.62 0.90 -10.54
C LEU A 107 3.41 1.80 -10.81
N PRO A 108 2.29 1.63 -10.09
CA PRO A 108 1.08 2.42 -10.29
C PRO A 108 1.24 3.87 -9.82
N THR A 109 0.45 4.78 -10.38
CA THR A 109 0.16 6.10 -9.80
C THR A 109 -0.75 5.95 -8.57
N PRO A 110 -0.89 7.00 -7.75
CA PRO A 110 -1.92 7.05 -6.71
C PRO A 110 -3.34 6.82 -7.25
N GLU A 111 -3.69 7.44 -8.39
CA GLU A 111 -4.99 7.27 -9.05
C GLU A 111 -5.20 5.81 -9.53
N GLU A 112 -4.22 5.25 -10.24
CA GLU A 112 -4.28 3.84 -10.68
C GLU A 112 -4.39 2.87 -9.48
N TYR A 113 -3.72 3.15 -8.35
CA TYR A 113 -3.88 2.35 -7.12
C TYR A 113 -5.30 2.48 -6.55
N GLN A 114 -5.84 3.69 -6.47
CA GLN A 114 -7.18 3.94 -5.95
C GLN A 114 -8.25 3.23 -6.80
N ASP A 115 -8.10 3.23 -8.13
CA ASP A 115 -8.96 2.50 -9.05
C ASP A 115 -8.87 0.99 -8.83
N MET A 116 -7.66 0.45 -8.65
CA MET A 116 -7.45 -0.97 -8.35
C MET A 116 -8.12 -1.39 -7.04
N GLU A 117 -7.94 -0.60 -5.97
CA GLU A 117 -8.55 -0.86 -4.65
C GLU A 117 -10.07 -0.80 -4.73
N SER A 118 -10.60 0.26 -5.34
CA SER A 118 -12.05 0.45 -5.50
C SER A 118 -12.68 -0.68 -6.31
N ALA A 119 -12.05 -1.10 -7.41
CA ALA A 119 -12.54 -2.20 -8.23
C ALA A 119 -12.51 -3.55 -7.49
N GLU A 120 -11.45 -3.84 -6.76
CA GLU A 120 -11.33 -5.07 -5.98
C GLU A 120 -12.39 -5.12 -4.87
N PHE A 121 -12.60 -3.99 -4.18
CA PHE A 121 -13.61 -3.91 -3.13
C PHE A 121 -15.03 -3.99 -3.69
N ALA A 122 -15.35 -3.28 -4.76
CA ALA A 122 -16.67 -3.36 -5.39
C ALA A 122 -17.00 -4.77 -5.91
N ARG A 123 -15.99 -5.50 -6.40
CA ARG A 123 -16.13 -6.88 -6.88
C ARG A 123 -16.40 -7.86 -5.73
N ARG A 124 -15.77 -7.66 -4.58
CA ARG A 124 -15.71 -8.65 -3.50
C ARG A 124 -16.71 -8.39 -2.37
N TYR A 125 -17.09 -7.14 -2.15
CA TYR A 125 -18.06 -6.71 -1.14
C TYR A 125 -19.21 -5.95 -1.83
N PRO A 126 -20.08 -6.66 -2.60
CA PRO A 126 -21.26 -6.02 -3.18
C PRO A 126 -22.16 -5.49 -2.05
N ALA A 127 -22.81 -4.35 -2.32
CA ALA A 127 -23.76 -3.72 -1.40
C ALA A 127 -24.99 -4.60 -1.12
#